data_AF-A0A3P1WS85-F1
#
_entry.id   AF-A0A3P1WS85-F1
#
_cell.length_a   1.000
_cell.length_b   1.000
_cell.length_c   1.000
_cell.angle_alpha   90.00
_cell.angle_beta   90.00
_cell.angle_gamma   90.00
#
_symmetry.space_group_name_H-M   'P 1'
#
loop_
_entity.id
_entity.type
_entity.pdbx_description
1 polymer ?
#
loop_
_entity_poly.entity_id
_entity_poly.type
_entity_poly.pdbx_seq_one_letter_code
_entity_poly.pdbx_strand_id
1 'polypeptide(L)'
;MNVWFLVAGFLLLAACAVHAVAGDREQRQLRPATGDDHVGYWLTGRCVFHMASIDLLVQGVVILLLGFQVIPISWALVALLLALQVGYLIAWLVTLVASGAKRKDYGRQAQWALFLMVVVLLSVGWAIH
;
A
#
# COMPACT_ATOMS: atom_id res chain seq x y z
N MET A 1 -10.01 6.30 21.80
CA MET A 1 -9.29 6.46 20.51
C MET A 1 -7.98 5.69 20.58
N ASN A 2 -7.59 4.98 19.52
CA ASN A 2 -6.34 4.22 19.44
C ASN A 2 -5.35 4.93 18.50
N VAL A 3 -4.33 5.60 19.06
CA VAL A 3 -3.37 6.43 18.31
C VAL A 3 -2.58 5.63 17.28
N TRP A 4 -2.28 4.35 17.54
CA TRP A 4 -1.51 3.50 16.64
C TRP A 4 -2.28 3.21 15.34
N PHE A 5 -3.57 2.92 15.47
CA PHE A 5 -4.47 2.78 14.32
C PHE A 5 -4.60 4.12 13.58
N LEU A 6 -4.73 5.24 14.29
CA LEU A 6 -4.83 6.56 13.64
C LEU A 6 -3.60 6.86 12.78
N VAL A 7 -2.40 6.67 13.33
CA VAL A 7 -1.15 6.87 12.59
C VAL A 7 -1.07 5.93 11.38
N ALA A 8 -1.39 4.65 11.55
CA ALA A 8 -1.40 3.68 10.45
C ALA A 8 -2.37 4.07 9.32
N GLY A 9 -3.58 4.47 9.68
CA GLY A 9 -4.61 4.89 8.72
C GLY A 9 -4.19 6.13 7.94
N PHE A 10 -3.68 7.16 8.63
CA PHE A 10 -3.18 8.37 7.97
C PHE A 10 -1.97 8.11 7.07
N LEU A 11 -1.06 7.22 7.46
CA LEU A 11 0.06 6.81 6.62
C LEU A 11 -0.44 6.17 5.31
N LEU A 12 -1.44 5.28 5.37
CA LEU A 12 -2.03 4.68 4.16
C LEU A 12 -2.75 5.70 3.30
N LEU A 13 -3.47 6.67 3.88
CA LEU A 13 -4.12 7.73 3.10
C LEU A 13 -3.12 8.67 2.44
N ALA A 14 -2.04 9.03 3.14
CA ALA A 14 -0.95 9.81 2.57
C ALA A 14 -0.27 9.04 1.41
N ALA A 15 -0.02 7.74 1.60
CA ALA A 15 0.52 6.88 0.56
C ALA A 15 -0.44 6.77 -0.63
N CYS A 16 -1.75 6.63 -0.40
CA CYS A 16 -2.77 6.65 -1.45
C CYS A 16 -2.69 7.93 -2.29
N ALA A 17 -2.60 9.10 -1.64
CA ALA A 17 -2.51 10.38 -2.34
C ALA A 17 -1.23 10.49 -3.18
N VAL A 18 -0.08 10.10 -2.62
CA VAL A 18 1.20 10.07 -3.34
C VAL A 18 1.14 9.09 -4.51
N HIS A 19 0.59 7.90 -4.29
CA HIS A 19 0.45 6.85 -5.30
C HIS A 19 -0.43 7.32 -6.48
N ALA A 20 -1.62 7.83 -6.18
CA ALA A 20 -2.58 8.27 -7.19
C ALA A 20 -2.11 9.49 -8.00
N VAL A 21 -1.26 10.36 -7.42
CA VAL A 21 -0.82 11.61 -8.07
C VAL A 21 0.61 11.53 -8.57
N ALA A 22 1.59 11.36 -7.68
CA ALA A 22 3.00 11.33 -8.06
C ALA A 22 3.33 10.04 -8.83
N GLY A 23 2.84 8.91 -8.34
CA GLY A 23 3.03 7.63 -9.01
C GLY A 23 2.36 7.56 -10.40
N ASP A 24 1.16 8.15 -10.57
CA ASP A 24 0.55 8.23 -11.91
C ASP A 24 1.37 9.08 -12.90
N ARG A 25 2.03 10.14 -12.41
CA ARG A 25 2.94 10.93 -13.25
C ARG A 25 4.13 10.09 -13.73
N GLU A 26 4.72 9.30 -12.85
CA GLU A 26 5.81 8.37 -13.20
C GLU A 26 5.34 7.32 -14.21
N GLN A 27 4.17 6.71 -13.99
CA GLN A 27 3.59 5.75 -14.93
C GLN A 27 3.33 6.36 -16.32
N ARG A 28 2.96 7.64 -16.39
CA ARG A 28 2.79 8.35 -17.66
C ARG A 28 4.10 8.57 -18.41
N GLN A 29 5.20 8.76 -17.70
CA GLN A 29 6.53 8.89 -18.32
C GLN A 29 7.00 7.57 -18.95
N LEU A 30 6.48 6.44 -18.47
CA LEU A 30 6.77 5.10 -19.01
C LEU A 30 5.89 4.71 -20.21
N ARG A 31 5.07 5.64 -20.74
CA ARG A 31 4.17 5.34 -21.86
C ARG A 31 4.97 4.95 -23.12
N PRO A 32 4.70 3.80 -23.75
CA PRO A 32 5.29 3.43 -25.03
C PRO A 32 4.93 4.41 -26.15
N ALA A 33 5.72 4.41 -27.22
CA ALA A 33 5.46 5.24 -28.39
C ALA A 33 4.13 4.86 -29.06
N THR A 34 3.52 5.81 -29.76
CA THR A 34 2.28 5.57 -30.50
C THR A 34 2.50 4.51 -31.58
N GLY A 35 1.67 3.47 -31.60
CA GLY A 35 1.78 2.36 -32.55
C GLY A 35 2.64 1.19 -32.05
N ASP A 36 3.18 1.26 -30.83
CA ASP A 36 3.86 0.15 -30.17
C ASP A 36 2.83 -0.87 -29.63
N ASP A 37 3.05 -2.16 -29.91
CA ASP A 37 2.20 -3.27 -29.43
C ASP A 37 2.16 -3.34 -27.89
N HIS A 38 3.13 -2.75 -27.20
CA HIS A 38 3.19 -2.74 -25.73
C HIS A 38 2.23 -1.74 -25.06
N VAL A 39 1.53 -0.88 -25.82
CA VAL A 39 0.57 0.09 -25.25
C VAL A 39 -0.52 -0.62 -24.45
N GLY A 40 -0.98 -1.80 -24.89
CA GLY A 40 -1.97 -2.60 -24.15
C GLY A 40 -1.48 -3.04 -22.77
N TYR A 41 -0.25 -3.53 -22.67
CA TYR A 41 0.36 -3.92 -21.40
C TYR A 41 0.56 -2.74 -20.46
N TRP A 42 0.98 -1.59 -21.00
CA TRP A 42 1.10 -0.35 -20.23
C TRP A 42 -0.26 0.13 -19.68
N LEU A 43 -1.33 0.08 -20.49
CA LEU A 43 -2.68 0.42 -20.02
C LEU A 43 -3.14 -0.49 -18.88
N THR A 44 -2.98 -1.81 -19.02
CA THR A 44 -3.31 -2.77 -17.96
C THR A 44 -2.50 -2.50 -16.70
N GLY A 45 -1.20 -2.26 -16.83
CA GLY A 45 -0.32 -1.89 -15.71
C GLY A 45 -0.80 -0.64 -14.98
N ARG A 46 -1.23 0.40 -15.70
CA ARG A 46 -1.81 1.61 -15.11
C ARG A 46 -3.16 1.39 -14.43
N CYS A 47 -4.01 0.55 -15.00
CA CYS A 47 -5.28 0.19 -14.35
C CYS A 47 -5.03 -0.52 -13.02
N VAL A 48 -4.14 -1.52 -13.01
CA VAL A 48 -3.77 -2.26 -11.79
C VAL A 48 -3.09 -1.33 -10.78
N PHE A 49 -2.26 -0.40 -11.24
CA PHE A 49 -1.66 0.63 -10.41
C PHE A 49 -2.72 1.46 -9.67
N HIS A 50 -3.81 1.89 -10.34
CA HIS A 50 -4.89 2.62 -9.67
C HIS A 50 -5.79 1.74 -8.79
N MET A 51 -5.92 0.44 -9.09
CA MET A 51 -6.58 -0.49 -8.16
C MET A 51 -5.85 -0.55 -6.82
N ALA A 52 -4.52 -0.57 -6.82
CA ALA A 52 -3.74 -0.51 -5.58
C ALA A 52 -3.99 0.79 -4.78
N SER A 53 -4.23 1.93 -5.46
CA SER A 53 -4.64 3.17 -4.77
C SER A 53 -5.98 3.00 -4.04
N ILE A 54 -6.95 2.31 -4.65
CA ILE A 54 -8.24 2.01 -4.02
C ILE A 54 -8.04 1.09 -2.81
N ASP A 55 -7.18 0.09 -2.92
CA ASP A 55 -6.88 -0.81 -1.80
C ASP A 55 -6.28 -0.04 -0.61
N LEU A 56 -5.36 0.90 -0.87
CA LEU A 56 -4.77 1.76 0.16
C LEU A 56 -5.82 2.68 0.80
N LEU A 57 -6.70 3.27 -0.01
CA LEU A 57 -7.78 4.14 0.46
C LEU A 57 -8.73 3.40 1.40
N VAL A 58 -9.24 2.24 0.94
CA VAL A 58 -10.21 1.44 1.71
C VAL A 58 -9.60 0.98 3.02
N GLN A 59 -8.38 0.42 2.99
CA GLN A 59 -7.69 0.01 4.20
C GLN A 59 -7.42 1.19 5.14
N GLY A 60 -6.95 2.32 4.62
CA GLY A 60 -6.70 3.53 5.40
C GLY A 60 -7.97 4.05 6.10
N VAL A 61 -9.09 4.12 5.39
CA VAL A 61 -10.39 4.53 5.96
C VAL A 61 -10.84 3.56 7.04
N VAL A 62 -10.83 2.25 6.78
CA VAL A 62 -11.24 1.24 7.78
C VAL A 62 -10.39 1.33 9.04
N ILE A 63 -9.06 1.48 8.89
CA ILE A 63 -8.14 1.62 10.01
C ILE A 63 -8.41 2.92 10.80
N LEU A 64 -8.73 4.03 10.14
CA LEU A 64 -9.13 5.26 10.83
C LEU A 64 -10.45 5.09 11.58
N LEU A 65 -11.45 4.43 11.00
CA LEU A 65 -12.71 4.15 11.69
C LEU A 65 -12.49 3.33 12.97
N LEU A 66 -11.56 2.37 12.95
CA LEU A 66 -11.13 1.64 14.13
C LEU A 66 -10.41 2.53 15.14
N GLY A 67 -9.47 3.37 14.69
CA GLY A 67 -8.72 4.30 15.55
C GLY A 67 -9.60 5.33 16.25
N PHE A 68 -10.61 5.86 15.55
CA PHE A 68 -11.62 6.76 16.11
C PHE A 68 -12.71 6.03 16.90
N GLN A 69 -12.72 4.69 16.92
CA GLN A 69 -13.75 3.86 17.56
C GLN A 69 -15.16 4.10 16.99
N VAL A 70 -15.26 4.47 15.71
CA VAL A 70 -16.53 4.53 14.97
C VAL A 70 -17.07 3.12 14.72
N ILE A 71 -16.17 2.15 14.52
CA ILE A 71 -16.47 0.72 14.47
C ILE A 71 -15.63 -0.02 15.53
N PRO A 72 -16.12 -1.17 16.06
CA PRO A 72 -15.40 -1.89 17.09
C PRO A 72 -14.14 -2.56 16.55
N ILE A 73 -13.09 -2.57 17.36
CA ILE A 73 -11.87 -3.33 17.10
C ILE A 73 -12.18 -4.81 17.35
N SER A 74 -11.98 -5.66 16.35
CA SER A 74 -12.15 -7.10 16.46
C SER A 74 -10.93 -7.84 15.91
N TRP A 75 -10.62 -8.99 16.51
CA TRP A 75 -9.50 -9.81 16.07
C TRP A 75 -9.60 -10.18 14.58
N ALA A 76 -10.80 -10.55 14.11
CA ALA A 76 -10.99 -10.94 12.71
C ALA A 76 -10.65 -9.81 11.73
N LEU A 77 -11.07 -8.58 12.04
CA LEU A 77 -10.79 -7.43 11.19
C LEU A 77 -9.32 -7.01 11.25
N VAL A 78 -8.72 -7.02 12.43
CA VAL A 78 -7.28 -6.72 12.58
C VAL A 78 -6.43 -7.78 11.89
N ALA A 79 -6.78 -9.07 12.03
CA ALA A 79 -6.09 -10.17 11.36
C ALA A 79 -6.19 -10.06 9.83
N LEU A 80 -7.36 -9.68 9.29
CA LEU A 80 -7.53 -9.43 7.86
C LEU A 80 -6.65 -8.28 7.37
N LEU A 81 -6.64 -7.15 8.09
CA LEU A 81 -5.80 -6.00 7.75
C LEU A 81 -4.31 -6.35 7.81
N LEU A 82 -3.88 -7.09 8.85
CA LEU A 82 -2.51 -7.59 8.96
C LEU A 82 -2.15 -8.53 7.81
N ALA A 83 -3.04 -9.47 7.47
CA ALA A 83 -2.83 -10.40 6.36
C ALA A 83 -2.69 -9.66 5.02
N LEU A 84 -3.51 -8.64 4.77
CA LEU A 84 -3.39 -7.79 3.60
C LEU A 84 -2.03 -7.08 3.57
N GLN A 85 -1.64 -6.41 4.66
CA GLN A 85 -0.38 -5.66 4.72
C GLN A 85 0.86 -6.56 4.58
N VAL A 86 0.86 -7.72 5.23
CA VAL A 86 1.91 -8.74 5.06
C VAL A 86 1.90 -9.29 3.63
N GLY A 87 0.72 -9.52 3.05
CA GLY A 87 0.58 -9.94 1.65
C GLY A 87 1.20 -8.93 0.68
N TYR A 88 0.88 -7.64 0.80
CA TYR A 88 1.50 -6.59 -0.01
C TYR A 88 3.01 -6.51 0.21
N LEU A 89 3.47 -6.60 1.46
CA LEU A 89 4.90 -6.60 1.79
C LEU A 89 5.64 -7.74 1.08
N ILE A 90 5.12 -8.97 1.20
CA ILE A 90 5.72 -10.16 0.58
C ILE A 90 5.69 -10.03 -0.95
N ALA A 91 4.53 -9.69 -1.52
CA ALA A 91 4.39 -9.54 -2.97
C ALA A 91 5.40 -8.51 -3.50
N TRP A 92 5.52 -7.35 -2.84
CA TRP A 92 6.48 -6.31 -3.21
C TRP A 92 7.92 -6.80 -3.20
N LEU A 93 8.35 -7.41 -2.08
CA LEU A 93 9.73 -7.89 -1.93
C LEU A 93 10.05 -9.04 -2.90
N VAL A 94 9.11 -9.96 -3.10
CA VAL A 94 9.25 -11.06 -4.07
C VAL A 94 9.37 -10.50 -5.49
N THR A 95 8.55 -9.53 -5.87
CA THR A 95 8.65 -8.89 -7.20
C THR A 95 10.00 -8.20 -7.39
N LEU A 96 10.52 -7.50 -6.38
CA LEU A 96 11.87 -6.90 -6.46
C LEU A 96 12.95 -7.95 -6.66
N VAL A 97 12.91 -9.04 -5.88
CA VAL A 97 13.87 -10.16 -6.00
C VAL A 97 13.77 -10.80 -7.40
N ALA A 98 12.56 -11.15 -7.82
CA ALA A 98 12.30 -11.79 -9.11
C ALA A 98 12.71 -10.90 -10.30
N SER A 99 12.66 -9.58 -10.13
CA SER A 99 13.07 -8.60 -11.15
C SER A 99 14.58 -8.29 -11.12
N GLY A 100 15.36 -8.94 -10.25
CA GLY A 100 16.81 -8.72 -10.15
C GLY A 100 17.18 -7.35 -9.57
N ALA A 101 16.35 -6.79 -8.68
CA ALA A 101 16.59 -5.49 -8.05
C ALA A 101 17.93 -5.46 -7.30
N LYS A 102 18.67 -4.35 -7.43
CA LYS A 102 19.92 -4.13 -6.69
C LYS A 102 19.59 -3.52 -5.33
N ARG A 103 20.52 -3.60 -4.37
CA ARG A 103 20.34 -3.03 -3.01
C ARG A 103 19.83 -1.59 -2.99
N LYS A 104 20.32 -0.75 -3.90
CA LYS A 104 19.89 0.65 -4.03
C LYS A 104 18.42 0.81 -4.46
N ASP A 105 17.89 -0.16 -5.19
CA ASP A 105 16.52 -0.12 -5.71
C ASP A 105 15.52 -0.40 -4.59
N TYR A 106 15.86 -1.21 -3.58
CA TYR A 106 15.04 -1.38 -2.37
C TYR A 106 14.86 -0.06 -1.60
N GLY A 107 15.90 0.77 -1.53
CA GLY A 107 15.80 2.09 -0.89
C GLY A 107 14.95 3.07 -1.72
N ARG A 108 15.04 3.02 -3.05
CA ARG A 108 14.21 3.86 -3.93
C ARG A 108 12.74 3.41 -3.94
N GLN A 109 12.48 2.11 -3.82
CA GLN A 109 11.15 1.49 -3.81
C GLN A 109 10.66 1.23 -2.38
N ALA A 110 10.69 2.27 -1.54
CA ALA A 110 10.50 2.16 -0.08
C ALA A 110 9.07 1.77 0.38
N GLN A 111 8.15 1.43 -0.52
CA GLN A 111 6.79 0.98 -0.16
C GLN A 111 6.76 -0.27 0.73
N TRP A 112 7.76 -1.16 0.63
CA TRP A 112 7.88 -2.28 1.58
C TRP A 112 8.04 -1.80 3.03
N ALA A 113 8.75 -0.69 3.27
CA ALA A 113 8.94 -0.16 4.61
C ALA A 113 7.64 0.43 5.16
N LEU A 114 6.79 1.01 4.31
CA LEU A 114 5.46 1.47 4.68
C LEU A 114 4.58 0.30 5.14
N PHE A 115 4.49 -0.78 4.35
CA PHE A 115 3.69 -1.95 4.72
C PHE A 115 4.18 -2.57 6.03
N LEU A 116 5.49 -2.70 6.21
CA LEU A 116 6.08 -3.18 7.46
C LEU A 116 5.74 -2.26 8.64
N MET A 117 5.84 -0.93 8.45
CA MET A 117 5.48 0.05 9.49
C MET A 117 4.01 -0.11 9.90
N VAL A 118 3.09 -0.23 8.94
CA VAL A 118 1.67 -0.42 9.22
C VAL A 118 1.42 -1.74 9.96
N VAL A 119 2.11 -2.84 9.58
CA VAL A 119 2.04 -4.11 10.32
C VAL A 119 2.44 -3.92 11.79
N VAL A 120 3.54 -3.22 12.05
CA VAL A 120 4.01 -2.95 13.43
C VAL A 120 2.98 -2.11 14.19
N LEU A 121 2.48 -1.02 13.59
CA LEU A 121 1.50 -0.13 14.20
C LEU A 121 0.19 -0.87 14.55
N LEU A 122 -0.34 -1.69 13.64
CA LEU A 122 -1.55 -2.47 13.90
C LEU A 122 -1.32 -3.54 14.98
N SER A 123 -0.16 -4.20 14.97
CA SER A 123 0.20 -5.22 15.96
C SER A 123 0.34 -4.64 17.35
N VAL A 124 1.06 -3.52 17.47
CA VAL A 124 1.20 -2.77 18.73
C VAL A 124 -0.17 -2.26 19.17
N GLY A 125 -0.89 -1.59 18.28
CA GLY A 125 -2.22 -1.06 18.56
C GLY A 125 -3.17 -2.11 19.10
N TRP A 126 -3.14 -3.33 18.55
CA TRP A 126 -3.94 -4.46 19.01
C TRP A 126 -3.46 -5.02 20.36
N ALA A 127 -2.15 -5.12 20.60
CA ALA A 127 -1.64 -5.67 21.84
C ALA A 127 -2.04 -4.87 23.10
N ILE A 128 -2.36 -3.57 22.93
CA ILE A 128 -2.64 -2.63 24.03
C ILE A 128 -4.01 -1.93 23.92
N HIS A 129 -4.91 -2.39 23.05
CA HIS A 129 -6.24 -1.78 22.86
C HIS A 129 -7.25 -2.11 23.96
#